data_AF-A0A4Q5YVQ7-F1
#
_entry.id   AF-A0A4Q5YVQ7-F1
#
_cell.length_a   1.000
_cell.length_b   1.000
_cell.length_c   1.000
_cell.angle_alpha   90.00
_cell.angle_beta   90.00
_cell.angle_gamma   90.00
#
_symmetry.space_group_name_H-M   'P 1'
#
loop_
_entity.id
_entity.type
_entity.pdbx_description
1 polymer ?
#
loop_
_entity_poly.entity_id
_entity_poly.type
_entity_poly.pdbx_seq_one_letter_code
_entity_poly.pdbx_strand_id
1 'polypeptide(L)'
;LTAKQISQMIWYAIDGRSRGQREAKLDDQSAFNEFYLAFAEVETTFLQSKKTGRWWMQLPDKNFIACSHRDYLQASTNEIPERWLRAQERS
;
A
#
# COMPACT_ATOMS: atom_id res chain seq x y z
N LEU A 1 -25.92 -13.73 -26.54
CA LEU A 1 -25.24 -12.58 -25.87
C LEU A 1 -24.81 -12.90 -24.44
N THR A 2 -25.63 -13.59 -23.65
CA THR A 2 -25.39 -13.95 -22.24
C THR A 2 -24.11 -14.76 -21.99
N ALA A 3 -23.79 -15.74 -22.84
CA ALA A 3 -22.56 -16.54 -22.68
C ALA A 3 -21.26 -15.70 -22.79
N LYS A 4 -21.26 -14.67 -23.65
CA LYS A 4 -20.10 -13.76 -23.80
C LYS A 4 -19.90 -12.93 -22.54
N GLN A 5 -20.97 -12.44 -21.92
CA GLN A 5 -20.90 -11.67 -20.68
C GLN A 5 -20.41 -12.54 -19.50
N ILE A 6 -20.90 -13.77 -19.39
CA ILE A 6 -20.45 -14.72 -18.35
C ILE A 6 -18.96 -15.06 -18.54
N SER A 7 -18.50 -15.26 -19.78
CA SER A 7 -17.07 -15.53 -20.04
C SER A 7 -16.16 -14.38 -19.58
N GLN A 8 -16.60 -13.13 -19.76
CA GLN A 8 -15.87 -11.96 -19.31
C GLN A 8 -15.85 -11.86 -17.77
N MET A 9 -16.98 -12.12 -17.10
CA MET A 9 -17.03 -12.15 -15.63
C MET A 9 -16.09 -13.21 -15.03
N ILE A 10 -16.04 -14.40 -15.62
CA ILE A 10 -15.13 -15.48 -15.19
C ILE A 10 -13.67 -15.08 -15.45
N TRP A 11 -13.36 -14.50 -16.61
CA TRP A 11 -12.01 -14.01 -16.91
C TRP A 11 -11.53 -12.97 -15.89
N TYR A 12 -12.37 -11.98 -15.55
CA TYR A 12 -12.03 -10.98 -14.53
C TYR A 12 -11.89 -11.58 -13.14
N ALA A 13 -12.68 -12.61 -12.80
CA ALA A 13 -12.52 -13.31 -11.52
C ALA A 13 -11.18 -14.06 -11.43
N ILE A 14 -10.75 -14.71 -12.52
CA ILE A 14 -9.45 -15.41 -12.60
C ILE A 14 -8.30 -14.40 -12.56
N ASP A 15 -8.38 -13.32 -13.34
CA ASP A 15 -7.35 -12.27 -13.36
C ASP A 15 -7.22 -11.57 -11.99
N GLY A 16 -8.36 -11.28 -11.34
CA GLY A 16 -8.38 -10.75 -9.98
C GLY A 16 -7.71 -11.66 -8.96
N ARG A 17 -7.98 -12.98 -9.02
CA ARG A 17 -7.35 -13.97 -8.14
C ARG A 17 -5.85 -14.11 -8.39
N SER A 18 -5.42 -14.07 -9.65
CA SER A 18 -4.00 -14.15 -10.02
C SER A 18 -3.21 -12.91 -9.54
N ARG A 19 -3.81 -11.72 -9.63
CA ARG A 19 -3.19 -10.47 -9.21
C ARG A 19 -3.13 -10.31 -7.69
N GLY A 20 -4.12 -10.84 -6.96
CA GLY A 20 -4.16 -10.79 -5.49
C GLY A 20 -3.08 -11.62 -4.79
N GLN A 21 -2.55 -12.67 -5.44
CA GLN A 21 -1.56 -13.58 -4.83
C GLN A 21 -0.10 -13.10 -4.91
N ARG A 22 0.17 -11.93 -5.50
CA ARG A 22 1.56 -11.49 -5.75
C ARG A 22 2.20 -10.70 -4.62
N GLU A 23 1.44 -10.28 -3.62
CA GLU A 23 1.99 -9.50 -2.51
C GLU A 23 2.46 -10.43 -1.40
N ALA A 24 3.71 -10.23 -0.95
CA ALA A 24 4.22 -10.89 0.23
C ALA A 24 3.44 -10.41 1.46
N LYS A 25 3.34 -11.26 2.49
CA LYS A 25 2.80 -10.83 3.79
C LYS A 25 3.63 -9.65 4.29
N LEU A 26 2.99 -8.62 4.81
CA LEU A 26 3.66 -7.42 5.35
C LEU A 26 4.62 -7.72 6.51
N ASP A 27 4.52 -8.93 7.07
CA ASP A 27 5.38 -9.46 8.14
C ASP A 27 6.74 -9.99 7.62
N ASP A 28 6.88 -10.20 6.31
CA ASP A 28 8.11 -10.72 5.70
C ASP A 28 9.10 -9.57 5.40
N GLN A 29 9.83 -9.11 6.42
CA GLN A 29 10.81 -8.02 6.31
C GLN A 29 11.84 -8.23 5.17
N SER A 30 12.15 -9.48 4.82
CA SER A 30 13.08 -9.78 3.72
C SER A 30 12.54 -9.35 2.34
N ALA A 31 11.21 -9.35 2.17
CA ALA A 31 10.51 -9.02 0.94
C ALA A 31 10.24 -7.51 0.76
N PHE A 32 10.53 -6.68 1.76
CA PHE A 32 10.31 -5.24 1.72
C PHE A 32 11.62 -4.45 1.91
N ASN A 33 11.66 -3.25 1.36
CA ASN A 33 12.63 -2.22 1.73
C ASN A 33 11.95 -1.31 2.77
N GLU A 34 12.58 -1.14 3.92
CA GLU A 34 12.05 -0.30 5.00
C GLU A 34 12.74 1.06 4.98
N PHE A 35 11.95 2.12 5.11
CA PHE A 35 12.43 3.50 5.18
C PHE A 35 11.81 4.16 6.41
N TYR A 36 12.64 4.53 7.36
CA TYR A 36 12.22 5.23 8.57
C TYR A 36 12.27 6.73 8.32
N LEU A 37 11.16 7.42 8.58
CA LEU A 37 11.05 8.84 8.37
C LEU A 37 10.20 9.50 9.46
N ALA A 38 10.67 10.61 10.00
CA ALA A 38 9.90 11.45 10.91
C ALA A 38 9.41 12.68 10.16
N PHE A 39 8.09 12.88 10.13
CA PHE A 39 7.47 14.10 9.62
C PHE A 39 6.58 14.71 10.71
N ALA A 40 6.59 16.03 10.87
CA ALA A 40 5.77 16.72 11.88
C ALA A 40 5.83 16.08 13.29
N GLU A 41 7.03 15.66 13.73
CA GLU A 41 7.28 14.97 15.02
C GLU A 41 6.67 13.56 15.16
N VAL A 42 6.07 13.01 14.10
CA VAL A 42 5.57 11.64 14.06
C VAL A 42 6.57 10.74 13.35
N GLU A 43 7.09 9.74 14.06
CA GLU A 43 7.91 8.68 13.48
C GLU A 43 7.03 7.71 12.70
N THR A 44 7.33 7.53 11.41
CA THR A 44 6.59 6.64 10.52
C THR A 44 7.54 5.77 9.70
N THR A 45 7.11 4.53 9.46
CA THR A 45 7.85 3.58 8.63
C THR A 45 7.15 3.43 7.29
N PHE A 46 7.89 3.63 6.21
CA PHE A 46 7.45 3.31 4.85
C PHE A 46 8.03 1.97 4.42
N LEU A 47 7.21 1.13 3.79
CA LEU A 47 7.64 -0.13 3.22
C LEU A 47 7.44 -0.10 1.71
N GLN A 48 8.45 -0.52 0.96
CA GLN A 48 8.34 -0.77 -0.47
C GLN A 48 8.48 -2.26 -0.75
N SER A 49 7.49 -2.86 -1.40
CA SER A 49 7.58 -4.26 -1.80
C SER A 49 8.66 -4.46 -2.87
N LYS A 50 9.64 -5.33 -2.61
CA LYS A 50 10.66 -5.70 -3.61
C LYS A 50 10.07 -6.48 -4.79
N LYS A 51 8.93 -7.14 -4.59
CA LYS A 51 8.27 -7.96 -5.62
C LYS A 51 7.37 -7.15 -6.54
N THR A 52 6.50 -6.31 -5.97
CA THR A 52 5.47 -5.58 -6.73
C THR A 52 5.79 -4.10 -6.93
N GLY A 53 6.74 -3.55 -6.18
CA GLY A 53 7.04 -2.11 -6.17
C GLY A 53 5.96 -1.27 -5.46
N ARG A 54 4.95 -1.89 -4.82
CA ARG A 54 3.92 -1.17 -4.06
C ARG A 54 4.50 -0.56 -2.81
N TRP A 55 3.93 0.59 -2.43
CA TRP A 55 4.32 1.35 -1.26
C TRP A 55 3.26 1.22 -0.17
N TRP A 56 3.74 1.16 1.06
CA TRP A 56 2.94 1.11 2.26
C TRP A 56 3.51 2.11 3.26
N MET A 57 2.65 2.67 4.10
CA MET A 57 3.04 3.55 5.19
C MET A 57 2.39 3.10 6.49
N GLN A 58 3.14 3.23 7.57
CA GLN A 58 2.69 2.90 8.92
C GLN A 58 1.92 4.07 9.53
N LEU A 59 0.77 3.76 10.10
CA LEU A 59 -0.02 4.66 10.95
C LEU A 59 0.44 4.58 12.42
N PRO A 60 0.07 5.55 13.27
CA PRO A 60 0.37 5.53 14.70
C PRO A 60 -0.09 4.23 15.40
N ASP A 61 -1.21 3.66 14.93
CA ASP A 61 -1.78 2.41 15.46
C ASP A 61 -1.05 1.14 14.98
N LYS A 62 0.15 1.29 14.40
CA LYS A 62 0.98 0.22 13.80
C LYS A 62 0.34 -0.50 12.60
N ASN A 63 -0.81 -0.02 12.13
CA ASN A 63 -1.44 -0.50 10.92
C ASN A 63 -0.73 0.05 9.67
N PHE A 64 -0.62 -0.78 8.63
CA PHE A 64 -0.06 -0.37 7.35
C PHE A 64 -1.17 -0.08 6.35
N ILE A 65 -1.04 1.03 5.64
CA ILE A 65 -1.95 1.39 4.55
C ILE A 65 -1.18 1.60 3.24
N ALA A 66 -1.82 1.23 2.14
CA ALA A 66 -1.24 1.40 0.82
C ALA A 66 -1.07 2.89 0.49
N CYS A 67 0.13 3.26 0.08
CA CYS A 67 0.49 4.61 -0.33
C CYS A 67 1.22 4.59 -1.67
N SER A 68 1.70 5.75 -2.10
CA SER A 68 2.49 5.94 -3.30
C SER A 68 3.88 6.47 -2.95
N HIS A 69 4.84 6.29 -3.84
CA HIS A 69 6.17 6.89 -3.70
C HIS A 69 6.12 8.42 -3.52
N ARG A 70 5.09 9.07 -4.10
CA ARG A 70 4.88 10.51 -3.93
C ARG A 70 4.56 10.87 -2.49
N ASP A 71 3.81 10.03 -1.77
CA ASP A 71 3.50 10.26 -0.35
C ASP A 71 4.77 10.17 0.50
N TYR A 72 5.68 9.25 0.16
CA TYR A 72 7.02 9.18 0.79
C TYR A 72 7.86 10.43 0.51
N LEU A 73 7.89 10.93 -0.73
CA LEU A 73 8.60 12.16 -1.08
C LEU A 73 8.01 13.38 -0.39
N GLN A 74 6.69 13.44 -0.23
CA GLN A 74 6.03 14.53 0.49
C GLN A 74 6.37 14.49 1.98
N ALA A 75 6.31 13.31 2.58
CA ALA A 75 6.74 13.09 3.95
C ALA A 75 8.21 13.51 4.15
N SER A 76 9.11 13.18 3.22
CA SER A 76 10.53 13.55 3.31
C SER A 76 10.79 15.05 3.19
N THR A 77 9.87 15.81 2.59
CA THR A 77 9.87 17.28 2.63
C THR A 77 9.22 17.87 3.89
N ASN A 78 8.97 17.05 4.91
CA ASN A 78 8.34 17.41 6.18
C ASN A 78 6.88 17.86 6.05
N GLU A 79 6.18 17.41 5.00
CA GLU A 79 4.75 17.63 4.79
C GLU A 79 3.95 16.36 5.12
N ILE A 80 2.79 16.51 5.78
CA ILE A 80 1.95 15.37 6.13
C ILE A 80 1.17 14.91 4.88
N PRO A 81 1.31 13.65 4.43
CA PRO A 81 0.57 13.17 3.26
C PRO A 81 -0.93 13.07 3.55
N GLU A 82 -1.75 13.58 2.65
CA GLU A 82 -3.22 13.67 2.81
C GLU A 82 -3.87 12.31 3.09
N ARG A 83 -3.34 11.23 2.50
CA ARG A 83 -3.83 9.86 2.72
C ARG A 83 -3.66 9.40 4.17
N TRP A 84 -2.58 9.83 4.82
CA TRP A 84 -2.30 9.49 6.20
C TRP A 84 -3.27 10.24 7.13
N LEU A 85 -3.47 11.53 6.87
CA LEU A 85 -4.44 12.35 7.61
C LEU A 85 -5.86 11.78 7.52
N ARG A 86 -6.33 11.48 6.30
CA ARG A 86 -7.66 10.88 6.09
C ARG A 86 -7.83 9.50 6.72
N ALA A 87 -6.75 8.73 6.83
CA ALA A 87 -6.79 7.43 7.50
C ALA A 87 -6.91 7.61 9.02
N GLN A 88 -6.24 8.63 9.58
CA GLN A 88 -6.36 8.98 10.99
C GLN A 88 -7.75 9.54 11.35
N GLU A 89 -8.34 10.37 10.49
CA GLU A 89 -9.71 10.90 10.70
C GLU A 89 -10.80 9.82 10.76
N ARG A 90 -10.54 8.64 10.17
CA ARG A 90 -11.47 7.52 10.11
C ARG A 90 -11.24 6.46 11.17
N SER A 91 -10.16 6.59 11.96
CA SER A 91 -9.77 5.61 12.97
C SER A 91 -10.34 5.92 14.35
#